data_AF-A0A380VC95-F1
#
_entry.id   AF-A0A380VC95-F1
#
_cell.length_a   1.000
_cell.length_b   1.000
_cell.length_c   1.000
_cell.angle_alpha   90.00
_cell.angle_beta   90.00
_cell.angle_gamma   90.00
#
_symmetry.space_group_name_H-M   'P 1'
#
loop_
_entity.id
_entity.type
_entity.pdbx_description
1 polymer ?
#
loop_
_entity_poly.entity_id
_entity_poly.type
_entity_poly.pdbx_seq_one_letter_code
_entity_poly.pdbx_strand_id
1 'polypeptide(L)'
;MTEILKTLNNIRNLRVLSRGLSLSELETILQKVQTVVEEKRVEVQEIERKEQERQARIEKYKELLAQDGITVDELTEILSSKTSNLRKKRDPRPAKYQYVDIDGKTKT
;
A
#
# COMPACT_ATOMS: atom_id res chain seq x y z
N MET A 1 2.69 7.05 -15.18
CA MET A 1 1.71 7.15 -16.31
C MET A 1 2.36 6.56 -17.55
N THR A 2 1.69 5.60 -18.18
CA THR A 2 2.15 5.01 -19.46
C THR A 2 2.19 6.09 -20.55
N GLU A 3 3.05 5.93 -21.56
CA GLU A 3 3.21 6.90 -22.65
C GLU A 3 1.87 7.19 -23.37
N ILE A 4 1.02 6.18 -23.51
CA ILE A 4 -0.33 6.29 -24.10
C ILE A 4 -1.24 7.20 -23.25
N LEU A 5 -1.19 7.09 -21.92
CA LEU A 5 -2.01 7.96 -21.06
C LEU A 5 -1.51 9.41 -21.09
N LYS A 6 -0.21 9.63 -21.28
CA LYS A 6 0.34 10.98 -21.47
C LYS A 6 -0.14 11.62 -22.76
N THR A 7 -0.24 10.85 -23.86
CA THR A 7 -0.76 11.36 -25.13
C THR A 7 -2.26 11.65 -25.05
N LEU A 8 -3.04 10.80 -24.38
CA LEU A 8 -4.47 11.00 -24.14
C LEU A 8 -4.76 12.18 -23.20
N ASN A 9 -3.89 12.48 -22.24
CA ASN A 9 -4.10 13.61 -21.32
C ASN A 9 -3.78 14.98 -21.96
N ASN A 10 -3.03 15.01 -23.07
CA ASN A 10 -2.71 16.25 -23.75
C ASN A 10 -3.72 16.57 -24.87
N ILE A 11 -4.51 17.62 -24.67
CA ILE A 11 -5.54 18.05 -25.63
C ILE A 11 -5.01 18.37 -27.03
N ARG A 12 -3.75 18.83 -27.17
CA ARG A 12 -3.16 19.10 -28.49
C ARG A 12 -2.92 17.80 -29.25
N ASN A 13 -2.42 16.78 -28.56
CA ASN A 13 -2.17 15.46 -29.16
C ASN A 13 -3.50 14.78 -29.50
N LEU A 14 -4.49 14.84 -28.61
CA LEU A 14 -5.85 14.36 -28.89
C LEU A 14 -6.46 15.00 -30.13
N ARG A 15 -6.33 16.34 -30.29
CA ARG A 15 -6.83 17.04 -31.49
C ARG A 15 -6.14 16.60 -32.77
N VAL A 16 -4.85 16.29 -32.72
CA VAL A 16 -4.12 15.78 -33.89
C VAL A 16 -4.62 14.38 -34.26
N LEU A 17 -4.80 13.51 -33.26
CA LEU A 17 -5.31 12.15 -33.45
C LEU A 17 -6.77 12.13 -33.94
N SER A 18 -7.61 13.05 -33.45
CA SER A 18 -9.03 13.10 -33.79
C SER A 18 -9.32 13.63 -35.19
N ARG A 19 -8.37 14.29 -35.86
CA ARG A 19 -8.57 14.81 -37.23
C ARG A 19 -8.83 13.72 -38.27
N GLY A 20 -8.33 12.51 -38.04
CA GLY A 20 -8.51 11.36 -38.93
C GLY A 20 -9.73 10.50 -38.59
N LEU A 21 -10.50 10.87 -37.57
CA LEU A 21 -11.64 10.08 -37.08
C LEU A 21 -12.96 10.80 -37.37
N SER A 22 -14.02 10.02 -37.56
CA SER A 22 -15.38 10.53 -37.64
C SER A 22 -15.94 10.88 -36.26
N LEU A 23 -17.00 11.71 -36.25
CA LEU A 23 -17.68 12.09 -35.00
C LEU A 23 -18.26 10.88 -34.26
N SER A 24 -18.87 9.93 -34.98
CA SER A 24 -19.44 8.70 -34.41
C SER A 24 -18.39 7.84 -33.70
N GLU A 25 -17.19 7.73 -34.28
CA GLU A 25 -16.08 7.00 -33.65
C GLU A 25 -15.60 7.70 -32.39
N LEU A 26 -15.52 9.03 -32.39
CA LEU A 26 -15.14 9.81 -31.20
C LEU A 26 -16.16 9.67 -30.08
N GLU A 27 -17.45 9.68 -30.39
CA GLU A 27 -18.52 9.43 -29.41
C GLU A 27 -18.44 8.03 -28.82
N THR A 28 -18.16 7.02 -29.65
CA THR A 28 -17.96 5.64 -29.21
C THR A 28 -16.75 5.51 -28.28
N ILE A 29 -15.64 6.19 -28.60
CA ILE A 29 -14.45 6.22 -27.74
C ILE A 29 -14.77 6.91 -26.41
N LEU A 30 -15.50 8.03 -26.46
CA LEU A 30 -15.92 8.77 -25.27
C LEU A 30 -16.77 7.90 -24.35
N GLN A 31 -17.75 7.15 -24.89
CA GLN A 31 -18.56 6.22 -24.11
C GLN A 31 -17.70 5.16 -23.40
N LYS A 32 -16.74 4.56 -24.11
CA LYS A 32 -15.81 3.58 -23.51
C LYS A 32 -14.95 4.17 -22.39
N VAL A 33 -14.52 5.42 -22.54
CA VAL A 33 -13.77 6.10 -21.48
C VAL A 33 -14.68 6.42 -20.29
N GLN A 34 -15.93 6.82 -20.54
CA GLN A 34 -16.92 7.06 -19.48
C GLN A 34 -17.20 5.79 -18.67
N THR A 35 -17.41 4.64 -19.31
CA THR A 35 -17.62 3.38 -18.59
C THR A 35 -16.43 3.02 -17.70
N VAL A 36 -15.20 3.17 -18.20
CA VAL A 36 -13.99 2.93 -17.39
C VAL A 36 -13.89 3.90 -16.20
N VAL A 37 -14.28 5.16 -16.38
CA VAL A 37 -14.30 6.15 -15.29
C VAL A 37 -15.37 5.82 -14.26
N GLU A 38 -16.54 5.35 -14.68
CA GLU A 38 -17.62 4.91 -13.78
C GLU A 38 -17.20 3.69 -12.96
N GLU A 39 -16.60 2.67 -13.59
CA GLU A 39 -16.03 1.52 -12.89
C GLU A 39 -15.03 1.96 -11.80
N LYS A 40 -14.13 2.88 -12.14
CA LYS A 40 -13.16 3.41 -11.17
C LYS A 40 -13.81 4.22 -10.05
N ARG A 41 -14.88 4.97 -10.32
CA ARG A 41 -15.63 5.67 -9.28
C ARG A 41 -16.29 4.70 -8.32
N VAL A 42 -16.89 3.62 -8.83
CA VAL A 42 -17.50 2.57 -7.99
C VAL A 42 -16.43 1.90 -7.13
N GLU A 43 -15.29 1.53 -7.70
CA GLU A 43 -14.17 0.95 -6.93
C GLU A 43 -13.71 1.86 -5.79
N VAL A 44 -13.54 3.17 -6.06
CA VAL A 44 -13.12 4.15 -5.04
C VAL A 44 -14.18 4.27 -3.95
N GLN A 45 -15.46 4.36 -4.31
CA GLN A 45 -16.56 4.42 -3.34
C GLN A 45 -16.64 3.16 -2.47
N GLU A 46 -16.39 1.97 -3.04
CA GLU A 46 -16.34 0.74 -2.26
C GLU A 46 -15.17 0.72 -1.26
N ILE A 47 -14.00 1.24 -1.65
CA ILE A 47 -12.85 1.36 -0.77
C ILE A 47 -13.16 2.34 0.37
N GLU A 48 -13.68 3.53 0.05
CA GLU A 48 -14.09 4.52 1.04
C GLU A 48 -15.13 3.97 2.01
N ARG A 49 -16.12 3.23 1.51
CA ARG A 49 -17.13 2.57 2.35
C ARG A 49 -16.50 1.53 3.28
N LYS A 50 -15.58 0.69 2.80
CA LYS A 50 -14.87 -0.29 3.63
C LYS A 50 -14.02 0.39 4.70
N GLU A 51 -13.38 1.50 4.37
CA GLU A 51 -12.62 2.30 5.34
C GLU A 51 -13.52 2.93 6.40
N GLN A 52 -14.66 3.49 6.00
CA GLN A 52 -15.67 4.02 6.91
C GLN A 52 -16.25 2.94 7.82
N GLU A 53 -16.58 1.76 7.28
CA GLU A 53 -17.05 0.62 8.10
C GLU A 53 -15.97 0.15 9.08
N ARG A 54 -14.69 0.11 8.65
CA ARG A 54 -13.58 -0.21 9.54
C ARG A 54 -13.45 0.84 10.66
N GLN A 55 -13.53 2.11 10.30
CA GLN A 55 -13.40 3.22 11.24
C GLN A 55 -14.56 3.24 12.24
N ALA A 56 -15.80 3.05 11.79
CA ALA A 56 -16.98 2.93 12.64
C ALA A 56 -16.88 1.73 13.60
N ARG A 57 -16.33 0.59 13.14
CA ARG A 57 -16.04 -0.55 14.03
C ARG A 57 -15.02 -0.16 15.11
N ILE A 58 -13.92 0.49 14.73
CA ILE A 58 -12.89 0.94 15.68
C ILE A 58 -13.49 1.90 16.70
N GLU A 59 -14.31 2.86 16.28
CA GLU A 59 -14.99 3.81 17.15
C GLU A 59 -15.94 3.11 18.13
N LYS A 60 -16.74 2.16 17.65
CA LYS A 60 -17.59 1.34 18.53
C LYS A 60 -16.77 0.57 19.57
N TYR A 61 -15.64 -0.01 19.19
CA TYR A 61 -14.77 -0.70 20.15
C TYR A 61 -14.11 0.28 21.13
N LYS A 62 -13.74 1.48 20.69
CA LYS A 62 -13.24 2.53 21.59
C LYS A 62 -14.27 2.93 22.63
N GLU A 63 -15.54 3.09 22.24
CA GLU A 63 -16.63 3.40 23.18
C GLU A 63 -16.84 2.28 24.19
N LEU A 64 -16.83 1.02 23.77
CA LEU A 64 -16.94 -0.13 24.67
C LEU A 64 -15.76 -0.21 25.65
N LEU A 65 -14.53 -0.02 25.17
CA LEU A 65 -13.34 -0.02 26.04
C LEU A 65 -13.36 1.13 27.06
N ALA A 66 -13.88 2.29 26.65
CA ALA A 66 -14.08 3.42 27.56
C ALA A 66 -15.15 3.13 28.63
N GLN A 67 -16.23 2.42 28.27
CA GLN A 67 -17.25 1.96 29.24
C GLN A 67 -16.65 0.95 30.23
N ASP A 68 -15.79 0.06 29.76
CA ASP A 68 -15.09 -0.92 30.60
C ASP A 68 -13.96 -0.30 31.44
N GLY A 69 -13.69 1.00 31.28
CA GLY A 69 -12.69 1.75 32.05
C GLY A 69 -11.24 1.45 31.66
N ILE A 70 -11.01 0.77 30.54
CA ILE A 70 -9.69 0.39 30.07
C ILE A 70 -9.08 1.55 29.28
N THR A 71 -7.94 2.08 29.77
CA THR A 71 -7.25 3.19 29.11
C THR A 71 -6.39 2.70 27.95
N VAL A 72 -6.11 3.59 26.99
CA VAL A 72 -5.27 3.27 25.81
C VAL A 72 -3.88 2.81 26.24
N ASP A 73 -3.32 3.40 27.31
CA ASP A 73 -1.99 3.06 27.82
C ASP A 73 -1.96 1.64 28.39
N GLU A 74 -2.95 1.25 29.21
CA GLU A 74 -3.07 -0.12 29.74
C GLU A 74 -3.21 -1.18 28.63
N LEU A 75 -3.97 -0.88 27.56
CA LEU A 75 -4.07 -1.77 26.41
C LEU A 75 -2.74 -1.91 25.69
N THR A 76 -2.00 -0.81 25.52
CA THR A 76 -0.69 -0.85 24.87
C THR A 76 0.33 -1.63 25.69
N GLU A 77 0.28 -1.57 27.02
CA GLU A 77 1.14 -2.37 27.90
C GLU A 77 0.81 -3.88 27.81
N ILE A 78 -0.47 -4.24 27.78
CA ILE A 78 -0.93 -5.63 27.59
C ILE A 78 -0.54 -6.16 26.20
N LEU A 79 -0.64 -5.33 25.16
CA LEU A 79 -0.28 -5.75 23.80
C LEU A 79 1.24 -5.84 23.61
N SER A 80 2.00 -4.91 24.21
CA SER A 80 3.47 -4.87 24.14
C SER A 80 4.12 -5.98 24.97
N SER A 81 3.51 -6.39 26.09
CA SER A 81 4.01 -7.52 26.89
C SER A 81 3.94 -8.85 26.12
N LYS A 82 2.98 -9.03 25.20
CA LYS A 82 2.85 -10.24 24.36
C LYS A 82 3.88 -10.35 23.23
N THR A 83 4.52 -9.27 22.79
CA THR A 83 5.46 -9.29 21.64
C THR A 83 6.95 -9.37 22.03
N SER A 84 7.27 -9.44 23.33
CA SER A 84 8.65 -9.33 23.82
C SER A 84 9.52 -10.61 23.73
N ASN A 85 9.03 -11.71 23.13
CA ASN A 85 9.86 -12.90 22.89
C ASN A 85 10.75 -12.79 21.64
N LEU A 86 11.25 -11.59 21.32
CA LEU A 86 12.39 -11.40 20.43
C LEU A 86 13.62 -11.98 21.13
N ARG A 87 13.87 -13.28 20.90
CA ARG A 87 15.08 -13.97 21.37
C ARG A 87 16.29 -13.13 20.98
N LYS A 88 16.96 -12.52 21.98
CA LYS A 88 18.26 -11.85 21.80
C LYS A 88 19.17 -12.80 21.04
N LYS A 89 19.53 -12.43 19.81
CA LYS A 89 20.53 -13.15 19.01
C LYS A 89 21.83 -13.06 19.81
N ARG A 90 22.27 -14.18 20.37
CA ARG A 90 23.54 -14.25 21.10
C ARG A 90 24.68 -13.97 20.12
N ASP A 91 25.70 -13.27 20.58
CA ASP A 91 26.90 -13.05 19.80
C ASP A 91 27.52 -14.41 19.40
N PRO A 92 27.97 -14.56 18.15
CA PRO A 92 28.58 -15.79 17.69
C PRO A 92 29.82 -16.09 18.52
N ARG A 93 29.99 -17.35 18.90
CA ARG A 93 31.21 -17.78 19.60
C ARG A 93 32.42 -17.56 18.69
N PRO A 94 33.58 -17.16 19.25
CA PRO A 94 34.80 -17.04 18.47
C PRO A 94 35.18 -18.40 17.85
N ALA A 95 35.71 -18.36 16.63
CA ALA A 95 36.15 -19.56 15.92
C ALA A 95 37.31 -20.25 16.67
N LYS A 96 37.33 -21.59 16.65
CA LYS A 96 38.32 -22.39 17.38
C LYS A 96 39.69 -22.43 16.69
N TYR A 97 39.72 -22.26 15.37
CA TYR A 97 40.94 -22.29 14.57
C TYR A 97 40.91 -21.16 13.55
N GLN A 98 42.06 -20.54 13.35
CA GLN A 98 42.29 -19.51 12.35
C GLN A 98 43.55 -19.92 11.57
N TYR A 99 43.50 -19.81 10.25
CA TYR A 99 44.65 -20.12 9.40
C TYR A 99 44.95 -18.95 8.47
N VAL A 100 46.21 -18.87 8.03
CA VAL A 100 46.70 -17.82 7.15
C VAL A 100 46.86 -18.43 5.77
N ASP A 101 46.14 -17.91 4.78
CA ASP A 101 46.34 -18.31 3.38
C ASP A 101 47.70 -17.79 2.88
N ILE A 102 48.21 -18.40 1.80
CA ILE A 102 49.45 -18.03 1.10
C ILE A 102 49.53 -16.55 0.70
N ASP A 103 48.40 -15.86 0.55
CA ASP A 103 48.31 -14.42 0.30
C ASP A 103 48.32 -13.55 1.58
N GLY A 104 48.64 -14.14 2.74
CA GLY A 104 48.72 -13.46 4.04
C GLY A 104 47.37 -13.11 4.67
N LYS A 105 46.24 -13.58 4.11
CA LYS A 105 44.90 -13.29 4.63
C LYS A 105 44.49 -14.31 5.68
N THR A 106 44.17 -13.83 6.87
CA THR A 106 43.73 -14.66 7.99
C THR A 106 42.24 -15.02 7.86
N LYS A 107 41.93 -16.31 7.80
CA LYS A 107 40.55 -16.83 7.78
C LYS A 107 40.26 -17.60 9.07
N THR A 108 39.11 -17.32 9.66
CA THR A 108 38.56 -17.93 10.89
C THR A 108 37.44 -18.90 10.56
#